data_AF-A0A0L7MSY3-F1
#
_entry.id   AF-A0A0L7MSY3-F1
#
_cell.length_a   1.000
_cell.length_b   1.000
_cell.length_c   1.000
_cell.angle_alpha   90.00
_cell.angle_beta   90.00
_cell.angle_gamma   90.00
#
_symmetry.space_group_name_H-M   'P 1'
#
loop_
_entity.id
_entity.type
_entity.pdbx_description
1 polymer ?
#
loop_
_entity_poly.entity_id
_entity_poly.type
_entity_poly.pdbx_seq_one_letter_code
_entity_poly.pdbx_strand_id
1 'polypeptide(L)'
;MWGMLIDSVLDKPWIGYGFNNTAIANFELVNEFPINWNRFTAHSHNIALDFFVWFGIPLGIFLTVFLVHLFYQHFFLQKKMQDKLIAYTAIPLLVHSMLEFPLHYAYFLIPISFIMGSCWKGKSFSNQIYLNQILIIYCLPIGILMTKEYLNLESSLTEQRFYINNFSNSKEQEIIFPQFLDLPTSQFNFLVKKEITKEDYLEMENLVKNYPTYRNFHFLCDYFLKNGEYKKFLLYYEKALALLNKEEARIFENSYEAKKKLD
;
A
#
# COMPACT_ATOMS: atom_id res chain seq x y z
N MET A 1 -9.37 -13.26 -5.98
CA MET A 1 -8.19 -12.45 -5.61
C MET A 1 -6.94 -12.90 -6.36
N TRP A 2 -6.33 -14.06 -6.08
CA TRP A 2 -5.06 -14.45 -6.75
C TRP A 2 -5.14 -14.57 -8.27
N GLY A 3 -6.24 -15.10 -8.83
CA GLY A 3 -6.41 -15.14 -10.30
C GLY A 3 -6.34 -13.76 -10.96
N MET A 4 -6.92 -12.73 -10.34
CA MET A 4 -6.88 -11.35 -10.84
C MET A 4 -5.46 -10.76 -10.79
N LEU A 5 -4.70 -11.07 -9.74
CA LEU A 5 -3.31 -10.64 -9.61
C LEU A 5 -2.39 -11.38 -10.60
N ILE A 6 -2.65 -12.66 -10.87
CA ILE A 6 -1.93 -13.40 -11.92
C ILE A 6 -2.17 -12.74 -13.27
N ASP A 7 -3.42 -12.40 -13.59
CA ASP A 7 -3.74 -11.73 -14.85
C ASP A 7 -3.16 -10.30 -14.90
N SER A 8 -3.03 -9.62 -13.75
CA SER A 8 -2.29 -8.36 -13.65
C SER A 8 -0.82 -8.52 -14.05
N VAL A 9 -0.17 -9.60 -13.60
CA VAL A 9 1.22 -9.90 -13.99
C VAL A 9 1.32 -10.15 -15.49
N LEU A 10 0.31 -10.77 -16.11
CA LEU A 10 0.27 -11.01 -17.55
C LEU A 10 0.03 -9.72 -18.35
N ASP A 11 -0.68 -8.74 -17.80
CA ASP A 11 -0.87 -7.41 -18.40
C ASP A 11 0.44 -6.59 -18.42
N LYS A 12 1.21 -6.62 -17.32
CA LYS A 12 2.50 -5.91 -17.20
C LYS A 12 3.66 -6.86 -16.86
N PRO A 13 4.06 -7.77 -17.76
CA PRO A 13 4.96 -8.87 -17.43
C PRO A 13 6.42 -8.45 -17.27
N TRP A 14 6.84 -7.29 -17.75
CA TRP A 14 8.25 -6.90 -17.77
C TRP A 14 8.68 -6.09 -16.55
N ILE A 15 7.94 -5.02 -16.25
CA ILE A 15 8.28 -4.03 -15.20
C ILE A 15 7.31 -4.11 -14.02
N GLY A 16 6.12 -4.71 -14.20
CA GLY A 16 5.07 -4.74 -13.20
C GLY A 16 4.44 -3.37 -12.94
N TYR A 17 3.82 -3.23 -11.77
CA TYR A 17 3.09 -2.03 -11.34
C TYR A 17 3.92 -1.09 -10.46
N GLY A 18 5.15 -1.47 -10.11
CA GLY A 18 6.01 -0.76 -9.18
C GLY A 18 5.91 -1.29 -7.74
N PHE A 19 6.87 -0.88 -6.91
CA PHE A 19 6.99 -1.34 -5.54
C PHE A 19 5.74 -1.00 -4.71
N ASN A 20 5.17 -2.00 -4.05
CA ASN A 20 4.00 -1.86 -3.18
C ASN A 20 2.71 -1.38 -3.87
N ASN A 21 2.59 -1.56 -5.19
CA ASN A 21 1.44 -1.11 -5.99
C ASN A 21 0.43 -2.23 -6.31
N THR A 22 0.26 -3.22 -5.41
CA THR A 22 -0.73 -4.30 -5.59
C THR A 22 -2.17 -3.77 -5.58
N ALA A 23 -2.43 -2.69 -4.83
CA ALA A 23 -3.71 -1.96 -4.85
C ALA A 23 -4.06 -1.46 -6.27
N ILE A 24 -3.10 -0.87 -6.98
CA ILE A 24 -3.27 -0.35 -8.34
C ILE A 24 -3.53 -1.50 -9.32
N ALA A 25 -2.81 -2.61 -9.19
CA ALA A 25 -3.03 -3.81 -10.02
C ALA A 25 -4.47 -4.33 -9.87
N ASN A 26 -4.95 -4.44 -8.63
CA ASN A 26 -6.34 -4.82 -8.36
C ASN A 26 -7.34 -3.81 -8.91
N PHE A 27 -7.06 -2.50 -8.80
CA PHE A 27 -7.93 -1.45 -9.29
C PHE A 27 -8.08 -1.49 -10.83
N GLU A 28 -7.00 -1.72 -11.57
CA GLU A 28 -7.01 -1.72 -13.03
C GLU A 28 -7.92 -2.83 -13.59
N LEU A 29 -7.83 -4.05 -13.04
CA LEU A 29 -8.52 -5.23 -13.56
C LEU A 29 -9.88 -5.53 -12.89
N VAL A 30 -10.34 -4.76 -11.90
CA VAL A 30 -11.56 -5.09 -11.14
C VAL A 30 -12.83 -5.30 -12.01
N ASN A 31 -12.94 -4.60 -13.13
CA ASN A 31 -14.12 -4.70 -14.02
C ASN A 31 -14.18 -6.06 -14.74
N GLU A 32 -13.02 -6.69 -14.97
CA GLU A 32 -12.91 -7.99 -15.64
C GLU A 32 -13.16 -9.16 -14.67
N PHE A 33 -13.18 -8.88 -13.36
CA PHE A 33 -13.40 -9.88 -12.32
C PHE A 33 -14.59 -9.57 -11.40
N PRO A 34 -15.84 -9.72 -11.88
CA PRO A 34 -17.06 -9.53 -11.08
C PRO A 34 -17.09 -10.29 -9.75
N ILE A 35 -16.44 -11.46 -9.70
CA ILE A 35 -16.35 -12.29 -8.50
C ILE A 35 -15.54 -11.65 -7.35
N ASN A 36 -14.72 -10.63 -7.66
CA ASN A 36 -13.92 -9.89 -6.70
C ASN A 36 -14.56 -8.52 -6.34
N TRP A 37 -15.78 -8.23 -6.80
CA TRP A 37 -16.46 -7.01 -6.41
C TRP A 37 -16.66 -6.98 -4.88
N ASN A 38 -16.52 -5.79 -4.32
CA ASN A 38 -16.53 -5.50 -2.87
C ASN A 38 -15.41 -6.21 -2.09
N ARG A 39 -14.36 -6.70 -2.77
CA ARG A 39 -13.20 -7.38 -2.17
C ARG A 39 -11.89 -6.73 -2.60
N PHE A 40 -11.81 -5.41 -2.44
CA PHE A 40 -10.58 -4.67 -2.67
C PHE A 40 -9.51 -5.10 -1.66
N THR A 41 -8.34 -5.50 -2.15
CA THR A 41 -7.19 -5.79 -1.30
C THR A 41 -5.98 -4.97 -1.76
N ALA A 42 -5.24 -4.43 -0.81
CA ALA A 42 -4.01 -3.69 -1.11
C ALA A 42 -2.79 -4.61 -1.26
N HIS A 43 -2.92 -5.89 -0.94
CA HIS A 43 -1.84 -6.87 -0.89
C HIS A 43 -2.33 -8.26 -1.33
N SER A 44 -1.40 -9.09 -1.80
CA SER A 44 -1.71 -10.45 -2.26
C SER A 44 -1.73 -11.50 -1.14
N HIS A 45 -1.14 -11.17 0.02
CA HIS A 45 -0.78 -12.10 1.11
C HIS A 45 0.19 -13.21 0.68
N ASN A 46 0.94 -12.97 -0.40
CA ASN A 46 1.94 -13.89 -0.92
C ASN A 46 3.10 -13.09 -1.50
N ILE A 47 4.20 -13.00 -0.75
CA ILE A 47 5.35 -12.17 -1.15
C ILE A 47 5.92 -12.55 -2.52
N ALA A 48 5.83 -13.82 -2.94
CA ALA A 48 6.25 -14.22 -4.27
C ALA A 48 5.35 -13.57 -5.33
N LEU A 49 4.03 -13.71 -5.18
CA LEU A 49 3.06 -13.07 -6.08
C LEU A 49 3.19 -11.55 -6.07
N ASP A 50 3.41 -10.93 -4.91
CA ASP A 50 3.68 -9.49 -4.82
C ASP A 50 4.96 -9.10 -5.58
N PHE A 51 6.04 -9.89 -5.55
CA PHE A 51 7.23 -9.59 -6.38
C PHE A 51 6.92 -9.61 -7.88
N PHE A 52 6.11 -10.56 -8.34
CA PHE A 52 5.68 -10.61 -9.74
C PHE A 52 4.83 -9.39 -10.10
N VAL A 53 3.90 -8.99 -9.24
CA VAL A 53 3.05 -7.82 -9.47
C VAL A 53 3.87 -6.53 -9.45
N TRP A 54 4.82 -6.39 -8.54
CA TRP A 54 5.60 -5.17 -8.38
C TRP A 54 6.64 -4.97 -9.46
N PHE A 55 7.32 -6.04 -9.87
CA PHE A 55 8.52 -5.94 -10.69
C PHE A 55 8.45 -6.72 -12.01
N GLY A 56 7.33 -7.39 -12.29
CA GLY A 56 7.17 -8.26 -13.44
C GLY A 56 7.84 -9.63 -13.28
N ILE A 57 7.73 -10.44 -14.32
CA ILE A 57 8.21 -11.82 -14.38
C ILE A 57 9.73 -11.92 -14.24
N PRO A 58 10.58 -11.16 -14.96
CA PRO A 58 12.03 -11.36 -14.91
C PRO A 58 12.60 -11.14 -13.51
N LEU A 59 12.25 -10.01 -12.88
CA LEU A 59 12.74 -9.67 -11.55
C LEU A 59 11.98 -10.44 -10.45
N GLY A 60 10.70 -10.73 -10.66
CA GLY A 60 9.89 -11.57 -9.77
C GLY A 60 10.46 -12.99 -9.61
N ILE A 61 10.87 -13.62 -10.72
CA ILE A 61 11.57 -14.92 -10.68
C ILE A 61 12.88 -14.80 -9.92
N PHE A 62 13.70 -13.80 -10.26
CA PHE A 62 15.00 -13.60 -9.62
C PHE A 62 14.87 -13.43 -8.10
N LEU A 63 13.98 -12.54 -7.64
CA LEU A 63 13.76 -12.28 -6.22
C LEU A 63 13.19 -13.50 -5.49
N THR A 64 12.24 -14.20 -6.12
CA THR A 64 11.65 -15.42 -5.54
C THR A 64 12.70 -16.52 -5.40
N VAL A 65 13.49 -16.78 -6.44
CA VAL A 65 14.57 -17.77 -6.41
C VAL A 65 15.64 -17.37 -5.39
N PHE A 66 16.00 -16.10 -5.33
CA PHE A 66 16.93 -15.58 -4.34
C PHE A 66 16.43 -15.81 -2.91
N LEU A 67 15.17 -15.47 -2.62
CA LEU A 67 14.55 -15.68 -1.31
C LEU A 67 14.52 -17.18 -0.92
N VAL A 68 14.11 -18.05 -1.85
CA VAL A 68 14.12 -19.51 -1.66
C VAL A 68 15.54 -20.02 -1.41
N HIS A 69 16.52 -19.49 -2.15
CA HIS A 69 17.92 -19.83 -1.96
C HIS A 69 18.43 -19.42 -0.56
N LEU A 70 18.09 -18.22 -0.09
CA LEU A 70 18.42 -17.77 1.28
C LEU A 70 17.81 -18.72 2.32
N PHE A 71 16.52 -19.03 2.21
CA PHE A 71 15.88 -19.98 3.12
C PHE A 71 16.53 -21.36 3.07
N TYR A 72 16.87 -21.85 1.88
CA TYR A 72 17.56 -23.12 1.72
C TYR A 72 18.91 -23.13 2.44
N GLN A 73 19.69 -22.06 2.31
CA GLN A 73 20.96 -21.91 3.01
C GLN A 73 20.77 -21.90 4.54
N HIS A 74 19.79 -21.14 5.04
CA HIS A 74 19.56 -20.96 6.47
C HIS A 74 18.99 -22.19 7.16
N PHE A 75 18.08 -22.92 6.53
CA PHE A 75 17.42 -24.05 7.17
C PHE A 75 18.15 -25.38 6.96
N PHE A 76 18.72 -25.61 5.77
CA PHE A 76 19.23 -26.93 5.41
C PHE A 76 20.76 -27.00 5.40
N LEU A 77 21.44 -25.97 4.91
CA LEU A 77 22.89 -26.01 4.71
C LEU A 77 23.70 -25.62 5.95
N GLN A 78 23.07 -25.21 7.04
CA GLN A 78 23.78 -24.88 8.28
C GLN A 78 24.54 -26.10 8.84
N LYS A 79 25.78 -25.88 9.28
CA LYS A 79 26.64 -26.97 9.80
C LYS A 79 26.51 -27.11 11.31
N LYS A 80 26.33 -26.01 12.04
CA LYS A 80 26.15 -26.01 13.49
C LYS A 80 24.67 -26.21 13.82
N MET A 81 24.40 -27.04 14.83
CA MET A 81 23.04 -27.25 15.33
C MET A 81 22.45 -25.98 15.96
N GLN A 82 23.28 -25.18 16.64
CA GLN A 82 22.86 -23.91 17.26
C GLN A 82 22.29 -22.94 16.21
N ASP A 83 23.00 -22.73 15.10
CA ASP A 83 22.55 -21.86 14.01
C ASP A 83 21.24 -22.35 13.36
N LYS A 84 21.05 -23.68 13.27
CA LYS A 84 19.76 -24.27 12.81
C LYS A 84 18.62 -23.97 13.77
N LEU A 85 18.83 -24.17 15.07
CA LEU A 85 17.81 -23.93 16.09
C LEU A 85 17.40 -22.45 16.12
N ILE A 86 18.37 -21.54 16.00
CA ILE A 86 18.10 -20.10 15.90
C ILE A 86 17.32 -19.79 14.62
N ALA A 87 17.69 -20.34 13.46
CA ALA A 87 16.92 -20.19 12.23
C ALA A 87 15.46 -20.69 12.38
N TYR A 88 15.24 -21.83 13.06
CA TYR A 88 13.90 -22.37 13.31
C TYR A 88 13.00 -21.44 14.15
N THR A 89 13.57 -20.54 14.97
CA THR A 89 12.76 -19.55 15.68
C THR A 89 12.06 -18.56 14.75
N ALA A 90 12.51 -18.43 13.49
CA ALA A 90 11.84 -17.61 12.48
C ALA A 90 10.60 -18.32 11.86
N ILE A 91 10.47 -19.64 11.98
CA ILE A 91 9.37 -20.40 11.34
C ILE A 91 7.99 -19.95 11.83
N PRO A 92 7.72 -19.80 13.15
CA PRO A 92 6.42 -19.32 13.62
C PRO A 92 6.03 -17.97 13.02
N LEU A 93 7.00 -17.04 12.91
CA LEU A 93 6.79 -15.74 12.28
C LEU A 93 6.50 -15.85 10.78
N LEU A 94 7.20 -16.74 10.07
CA LEU A 94 6.96 -17.02 8.64
C LEU A 94 5.61 -17.71 8.40
N VAL A 95 5.13 -18.52 9.34
CA VAL A 95 3.80 -19.15 9.26
C VAL A 95 2.70 -18.12 9.56
N HIS A 96 2.84 -17.31 10.61
CA HIS A 96 1.92 -16.21 10.89
C HIS A 96 1.87 -15.20 9.74
N SER A 97 3.00 -14.97 9.08
CA SER A 97 3.12 -14.16 7.87
C SER A 97 2.24 -14.61 6.70
N MET A 98 1.80 -15.88 6.69
CA MET A 98 0.88 -16.42 5.67
C MET A 98 -0.60 -16.34 6.09
N LEU A 99 -0.88 -16.16 7.38
CA LEU A 99 -2.24 -16.12 7.93
C LEU A 99 -2.72 -14.69 8.22
N GLU A 100 -1.80 -13.78 8.50
CA GLU A 100 -2.07 -12.38 8.87
C GLU A 100 -1.17 -11.41 8.08
N PHE A 101 -1.11 -10.13 8.48
CA PHE A 101 -0.24 -9.08 7.93
C PHE A 101 1.24 -8.99 8.39
N PRO A 102 1.90 -9.95 9.09
CA PRO A 102 3.23 -9.73 9.67
C PRO A 102 4.32 -9.28 8.71
N LEU A 103 4.28 -9.69 7.43
CA LEU A 103 5.31 -9.34 6.44
C LEU A 103 5.35 -7.87 6.07
N HIS A 104 4.29 -7.11 6.34
CA HIS A 104 4.23 -5.69 6.03
C HIS A 104 4.65 -4.81 7.22
N TYR A 105 4.95 -5.41 8.37
CA TYR A 105 5.30 -4.68 9.57
C TYR A 105 6.78 -4.82 9.90
N ALA A 106 7.46 -3.66 9.92
CA ALA A 106 8.89 -3.58 10.24
C ALA A 106 9.23 -4.23 11.60
N TYR A 107 8.34 -4.14 12.59
CA TYR A 107 8.58 -4.73 13.91
C TYR A 107 8.59 -6.26 13.93
N PHE A 108 8.05 -6.94 12.90
CA PHE A 108 8.25 -8.38 12.70
C PHE A 108 9.46 -8.68 11.81
N LEU A 109 9.66 -7.90 10.75
CA LEU A 109 10.76 -8.09 9.81
C LEU A 109 12.14 -7.84 10.44
N ILE A 110 12.27 -6.84 11.32
CA ILE A 110 13.55 -6.49 11.95
C ILE A 110 14.06 -7.66 12.80
N PRO A 111 13.30 -8.24 13.77
CA PRO A 111 13.73 -9.42 14.51
C PRO A 111 14.11 -10.59 13.61
N ILE A 112 13.30 -10.91 12.59
CA ILE A 112 13.61 -12.00 11.64
C ILE A 112 14.95 -11.74 10.94
N SER A 113 15.17 -10.51 10.48
CA SER A 113 16.40 -10.11 9.79
C SER A 113 17.61 -10.25 10.70
N PHE A 114 17.50 -9.89 11.98
CA PHE A 114 18.56 -10.09 12.97
C PHE A 114 18.84 -11.58 13.24
N ILE A 115 17.78 -12.38 13.43
CA ILE A 115 17.90 -13.83 13.65
C ILE A 115 18.59 -14.50 12.46
N MET A 116 18.10 -14.25 11.24
CA MET A 116 18.68 -14.80 10.01
C MET A 116 20.12 -14.30 9.80
N GLY A 117 20.37 -12.99 9.99
CA GLY A 117 21.70 -12.40 9.87
C GLY A 117 22.73 -12.97 10.85
N SER A 118 22.33 -13.23 12.11
CA SER A 118 23.20 -13.80 13.13
C SER A 118 23.70 -15.22 12.80
N CYS A 119 22.91 -15.97 12.02
CA CYS A 119 23.21 -17.34 11.62
C CYS A 119 23.99 -17.43 10.29
N TRP A 120 24.27 -16.31 9.63
CA TRP A 120 24.91 -16.32 8.31
C TRP A 120 26.37 -16.80 8.41
N LYS A 121 26.74 -17.84 7.65
CA LYS A 121 28.11 -18.39 7.65
C LYS A 121 29.12 -17.41 7.04
N GLY A 122 30.30 -17.30 7.65
CA GLY A 122 31.54 -17.08 6.91
C GLY A 122 32.24 -15.73 7.00
N LYS A 123 31.82 -14.80 7.87
CA LYS A 123 32.68 -13.68 8.29
C LYS A 123 32.53 -13.44 9.78
N SER A 124 33.66 -13.32 10.48
CA SER A 124 33.65 -12.71 11.81
C SER A 124 32.95 -11.35 11.71
N PHE A 125 32.08 -11.04 12.67
CA PHE A 125 31.45 -9.71 12.83
C PHE A 125 32.46 -8.55 12.90
N SER A 126 33.77 -8.85 12.93
CA SER A 126 34.90 -7.91 12.94
C SER A 126 34.87 -6.81 11.86
N ASN A 127 34.34 -7.05 10.65
CA ASN A 127 34.22 -6.01 9.61
C ASN A 127 32.79 -5.42 9.49
N GLN A 128 31.84 -5.84 10.34
CA GLN A 128 30.45 -5.37 10.33
C GLN A 128 30.18 -4.19 11.27
N ILE A 129 31.15 -3.81 12.12
CA ILE A 129 31.02 -2.64 13.00
C ILE A 129 30.72 -1.38 12.19
N TYR A 130 31.41 -1.16 11.07
CA TYR A 130 31.19 0.00 10.21
C TYR A 130 29.80 0.00 9.53
N LEU A 131 29.31 -1.15 9.08
CA LEU A 131 27.96 -1.26 8.47
C LEU A 131 26.84 -1.07 9.49
N ASN A 132 27.00 -1.63 10.69
CA ASN A 132 26.04 -1.44 11.78
C ASN A 132 26.05 0.02 12.28
N GLN A 133 27.23 0.65 12.33
CA GLN A 133 27.35 2.07 12.64
C GLN A 133 26.71 2.94 11.57
N ILE A 134 26.92 2.64 10.29
CA ILE A 134 26.24 3.32 9.17
C ILE A 134 24.72 3.17 9.31
N LEU A 135 24.22 1.94 9.49
CA LEU A 135 22.79 1.68 9.69
C LEU A 135 22.24 2.44 10.90
N ILE A 136 22.95 2.48 12.03
CA ILE A 136 22.54 3.26 13.20
C ILE A 136 22.55 4.76 12.88
N ILE A 137 23.62 5.28 12.27
CA ILE A 137 23.79 6.70 11.96
C ILE A 137 22.70 7.19 10.99
N TYR A 138 22.23 6.35 10.07
CA TYR A 138 21.18 6.74 9.12
C TYR A 138 19.77 6.35 9.57
N CYS A 139 19.55 5.11 10.02
CA CYS A 139 18.20 4.63 10.37
C CYS A 139 17.66 5.25 11.65
N LEU A 140 18.48 5.58 12.65
CA LEU A 140 18.00 6.15 13.91
C LEU A 140 17.49 7.59 13.73
N PRO A 141 18.24 8.50 13.06
CA PRO A 141 17.73 9.83 12.74
C PRO A 141 16.50 9.81 11.83
N ILE A 142 16.48 8.94 10.80
CA ILE A 142 15.30 8.75 9.95
C ILE A 142 14.11 8.27 10.79
N GLY A 143 14.30 7.28 11.66
CA GLY A 143 13.24 6.79 12.55
C GLY A 143 12.71 7.86 13.50
N ILE A 144 13.59 8.70 14.05
CA ILE A 144 13.20 9.85 14.90
C ILE A 144 12.43 10.89 14.08
N LEU A 145 12.90 11.23 12.87
CA LEU A 145 12.22 12.16 11.96
C LEU A 145 10.82 11.64 11.60
N MET A 146 10.71 10.38 11.18
CA MET A 146 9.42 9.75 10.88
C MET A 146 8.48 9.73 12.08
N THR A 147 9.00 9.46 13.29
CA THR A 147 8.18 9.47 14.52
C THR A 147 7.67 10.87 14.82
N LYS A 148 8.53 11.90 14.68
CA LYS A 148 8.13 13.28 14.90
C LYS A 148 7.09 13.75 13.88
N GLU A 149 7.29 13.41 12.60
CA GLU A 149 6.30 13.68 11.55
C GLU A 149 4.98 12.97 11.83
N TYR A 150 5.01 11.70 12.22
CA TYR A 150 3.81 10.94 12.57
C TYR A 150 3.03 11.58 13.72
N LEU A 151 3.71 12.01 14.79
CA LEU A 151 3.05 12.65 15.93
C LEU A 151 2.43 14.00 15.57
N ASN A 152 3.10 14.79 14.73
CA ASN A 152 2.56 16.04 14.21
C ASN A 152 1.35 15.79 13.29
N LEU A 153 1.41 14.76 12.46
CA LEU A 153 0.31 14.34 11.60
C LEU A 153 -0.91 13.93 12.43
N GLU A 154 -0.72 13.09 13.44
CA GLU A 154 -1.80 12.56 14.26
C GLU A 154 -2.54 13.66 15.03
N SER A 155 -1.81 14.68 15.52
CA SER A 155 -2.43 15.82 16.19
C SER A 155 -3.24 16.68 15.22
N SER A 156 -2.70 17.02 14.05
CA SER A 156 -3.42 17.74 12.99
C SER A 156 -4.65 16.97 12.51
N LEU A 157 -4.53 15.64 12.35
CA LEU A 157 -5.62 14.75 11.99
C LEU A 157 -6.78 14.78 12.98
N THR A 158 -6.42 14.69 14.26
CA THR A 158 -7.39 14.67 15.35
C THR A 158 -8.18 15.97 15.34
N GLU A 159 -7.51 17.11 15.17
CA GLU A 159 -8.15 18.41 15.09
C GLU A 159 -9.05 18.57 13.85
N GLN A 160 -8.61 18.12 12.68
CA GLN A 160 -9.43 18.14 11.46
C GLN A 160 -10.68 17.27 11.59
N ARG A 161 -10.57 16.09 12.20
CA ARG A 161 -11.74 15.23 12.47
C ARG A 161 -12.72 15.91 13.41
N PHE A 162 -12.25 16.66 14.40
CA PHE A 162 -13.14 17.46 15.26
C PHE A 162 -13.80 18.60 14.50
N TYR A 163 -13.08 19.28 13.60
CA TYR A 163 -13.64 20.33 12.76
C TYR A 163 -14.71 19.81 11.80
N ILE A 164 -14.42 18.75 11.02
CA ILE A 164 -15.36 18.16 10.06
C ILE A 164 -16.64 17.68 10.75
N ASN A 165 -16.53 17.16 11.96
CA ASN A 165 -17.66 16.70 12.75
C ASN A 165 -18.32 17.83 13.59
N ASN A 166 -17.96 19.09 13.34
CA ASN A 166 -18.48 20.28 14.02
C ASN A 166 -18.32 20.27 15.56
N PHE A 167 -17.32 19.54 16.08
CA PHE A 167 -16.98 19.52 17.51
C PHE A 167 -16.03 20.68 17.90
N SER A 168 -15.46 21.40 16.94
CA SER A 168 -14.50 22.49 17.15
C SER A 168 -14.74 23.65 16.18
N ASN A 169 -14.58 24.90 16.67
CA ASN A 169 -14.57 26.14 15.87
C ASN A 169 -13.15 26.51 15.37
N SER A 170 -12.19 25.59 15.41
CA SER A 170 -10.82 25.87 14.98
C SER A 170 -10.77 26.25 13.49
N LYS A 171 -9.90 27.22 13.15
CA LYS A 171 -9.67 27.69 11.78
C LYS A 171 -9.23 26.53 10.88
N GLU A 172 -9.49 26.65 9.58
CA GLU A 172 -8.75 25.90 8.54
C GLU A 172 -7.25 25.99 8.86
N GLN A 173 -6.67 24.90 9.38
CA GLN A 173 -5.25 24.82 9.63
C GLN A 173 -4.53 24.57 8.32
N GLU A 174 -3.40 25.26 8.11
CA GLU A 174 -2.45 24.88 7.07
C GLU A 174 -2.02 23.43 7.33
N ILE A 175 -2.21 22.60 6.32
CA ILE A 175 -1.89 21.17 6.37
C ILE A 175 -0.38 21.04 6.56
N ILE A 176 0.06 20.35 7.61
CA ILE A 176 1.46 19.98 7.78
C ILE A 176 1.73 18.80 6.84
N PHE A 177 2.48 19.05 5.77
CA PHE A 177 2.90 18.03 4.81
C PHE A 177 4.08 17.24 5.41
N PRO A 178 3.93 15.96 5.75
CA PRO A 178 5.07 15.11 6.09
C PRO A 178 5.94 14.91 4.85
N GLN A 179 7.26 15.01 4.99
CA GLN A 179 8.18 14.87 3.85
C GLN A 179 8.38 13.41 3.44
N PHE A 180 8.03 12.45 4.31
CA PHE A 180 8.28 11.03 4.08
C PHE A 180 7.00 10.19 3.97
N LEU A 181 5.83 10.80 4.06
CA LEU A 181 4.52 10.11 4.05
C LEU A 181 3.60 10.73 2.99
N ASP A 182 3.94 10.56 1.71
CA ASP A 182 3.22 11.17 0.58
C ASP A 182 1.75 10.71 0.49
N LEU A 183 1.48 9.42 0.72
CA LEU A 183 0.16 8.84 0.54
C LEU A 183 -0.88 9.36 1.56
N PRO A 184 -0.59 9.39 2.89
CA PRO A 184 -1.45 10.03 3.87
C PRO A 184 -1.70 11.51 3.54
N THR A 185 -0.67 12.21 3.06
CA THR A 185 -0.74 13.64 2.72
C THR A 185 -1.76 13.94 1.63
N SER A 186 -1.75 13.16 0.55
CA SER A 186 -2.73 13.30 -0.53
C SER A 186 -4.17 13.08 -0.03
N GLN A 187 -4.39 12.08 0.83
CA GLN A 187 -5.68 11.89 1.48
C GLN A 187 -6.11 13.14 2.26
N PHE A 188 -5.20 13.76 3.01
CA PHE A 188 -5.52 14.97 3.77
C PHE A 188 -5.86 16.17 2.88
N ASN A 189 -5.09 16.38 1.81
CA ASN A 189 -5.36 17.45 0.86
C ASN A 189 -6.79 17.38 0.32
N PHE A 190 -7.25 16.18 -0.03
CA PHE A 190 -8.59 15.97 -0.60
C PHE A 190 -9.71 15.83 0.44
N LEU A 191 -9.38 15.59 1.71
CA LEU A 191 -10.36 15.59 2.80
C LEU A 191 -10.89 17.00 3.11
N VAL A 192 -10.07 18.04 2.90
CA VAL A 192 -10.45 19.44 3.18
C VAL A 192 -10.99 20.14 1.93
N LYS A 193 -10.54 19.73 0.74
CA LYS A 193 -11.02 20.31 -0.53
C LYS A 193 -12.50 20.02 -0.77
N LYS A 194 -13.20 21.05 -1.26
CA LYS A 194 -14.60 20.95 -1.73
C LYS A 194 -14.68 20.54 -3.21
N GLU A 195 -13.69 20.92 -4.00
CA GLU A 195 -13.62 20.61 -5.43
C GLU A 195 -12.18 20.32 -5.88
N ILE A 196 -12.04 19.59 -6.98
CA ILE A 196 -10.75 19.24 -7.60
C ILE A 196 -10.46 20.19 -8.76
N THR A 197 -9.24 20.72 -8.80
CA THR A 197 -8.75 21.51 -9.92
C THR A 197 -8.01 20.63 -10.93
N LYS A 198 -7.65 21.19 -12.09
CA LYS A 198 -6.88 20.46 -13.12
C LYS A 198 -5.48 20.06 -12.65
N GLU A 199 -4.87 20.85 -11.77
CA GLU A 199 -3.55 20.57 -11.20
C GLU A 199 -3.59 19.38 -10.25
N ASP A 200 -4.71 19.25 -9.53
CA ASP A 200 -4.94 18.20 -8.54
C ASP A 200 -5.31 16.83 -9.13
N TYR A 201 -5.68 16.79 -10.41
CA TYR A 201 -6.25 15.61 -11.06
C TYR A 201 -5.37 14.35 -10.91
N LEU A 202 -4.06 14.48 -11.20
CA LEU A 202 -3.16 13.33 -11.22
C LEU A 202 -2.98 12.74 -9.81
N GLU A 203 -2.88 13.60 -8.80
CA GLU A 203 -2.77 13.20 -7.40
C GLU A 203 -4.07 12.51 -6.94
N MET A 204 -5.22 13.07 -7.29
CA MET A 204 -6.52 12.47 -6.97
C MET A 204 -6.72 11.12 -7.66
N GLU A 205 -6.33 11.00 -8.93
CA GLU A 205 -6.46 9.77 -9.69
C GLU A 205 -5.62 8.66 -9.04
N ASN A 206 -4.38 8.96 -8.67
CA ASN A 206 -3.51 8.04 -7.93
C ASN A 206 -4.09 7.69 -6.56
N LEU A 207 -4.73 8.66 -5.89
CA LEU A 207 -5.35 8.42 -4.61
C LEU A 207 -6.54 7.44 -4.71
N VAL A 208 -7.42 7.61 -5.71
CA VAL A 208 -8.56 6.71 -5.96
C VAL A 208 -8.08 5.29 -6.26
N LYS A 209 -6.99 5.14 -7.04
CA LYS A 209 -6.41 3.83 -7.38
C LYS A 209 -5.89 3.08 -6.16
N ASN A 210 -5.33 3.80 -5.17
CA ASN A 210 -4.79 3.20 -3.95
C ASN A 210 -5.83 3.04 -2.84
N TYR A 211 -6.79 3.96 -2.76
CA TYR A 211 -7.83 4.02 -1.73
C TYR A 211 -9.19 4.33 -2.37
N PRO A 212 -9.84 3.30 -2.92
CA PRO A 212 -11.13 3.42 -3.60
C PRO A 212 -12.27 3.59 -2.58
N THR A 213 -12.39 4.80 -2.01
CA THR A 213 -13.46 5.16 -1.08
C THR A 213 -14.61 5.88 -1.80
N TYR A 214 -15.81 5.83 -1.21
CA TYR A 214 -16.99 6.52 -1.77
C TYR A 214 -16.70 7.98 -2.09
N ARG A 215 -16.08 8.68 -1.11
CA ARG A 215 -15.74 10.09 -1.26
C ARG A 215 -14.76 10.30 -2.42
N ASN A 216 -13.70 9.51 -2.49
CA ASN A 216 -12.67 9.69 -3.52
C ASN A 216 -13.25 9.50 -4.93
N PHE A 217 -14.07 8.46 -5.12
CA PHE A 217 -14.77 8.27 -6.39
C PHE A 217 -15.73 9.41 -6.72
N HIS A 218 -16.49 9.89 -5.75
CA HIS A 218 -17.48 10.95 -5.98
C HIS A 218 -16.81 12.23 -6.48
N PHE A 219 -15.72 12.60 -5.82
CA PHE A 219 -14.90 13.75 -6.21
C PHE A 219 -14.33 13.61 -7.63
N LEU A 220 -13.73 12.46 -7.96
CA LEU A 220 -13.14 12.24 -9.28
C LEU A 220 -14.19 12.16 -10.39
N CYS A 221 -15.34 11.54 -10.13
CA CYS A 221 -16.44 11.45 -11.09
C CYS A 221 -17.12 12.81 -11.33
N ASP A 222 -17.30 13.61 -10.29
CA ASP A 222 -17.82 14.98 -10.43
C ASP A 222 -16.86 15.86 -11.24
N TYR A 223 -15.54 15.70 -11.05
CA TYR A 223 -14.54 16.37 -11.87
C TYR A 223 -14.67 15.98 -13.36
N PHE A 224 -14.85 14.69 -13.68
CA PHE A 224 -15.03 14.26 -15.07
C PHE A 224 -16.32 14.78 -15.70
N LEU A 225 -17.43 14.78 -14.96
CA LEU A 225 -18.70 15.32 -15.46
C LEU A 225 -18.61 16.81 -15.77
N LYS A 226 -18.05 17.61 -14.84
CA LYS A 226 -17.88 19.06 -15.03
C LYS A 226 -17.01 19.41 -16.24
N ASN A 227 -16.02 18.59 -16.54
CA ASN A 227 -15.11 18.80 -17.67
C ASN A 227 -15.56 18.11 -18.97
N GLY A 228 -16.74 17.46 -18.99
CA GLY A 228 -17.27 16.77 -20.17
C GLY A 228 -16.52 15.50 -20.56
N GLU A 229 -15.72 14.91 -19.66
CA GLU A 229 -14.94 13.69 -19.91
C GLU A 229 -15.77 12.42 -19.69
N TYR A 230 -16.89 12.26 -20.42
CA TYR A 230 -17.88 11.21 -20.20
C TYR A 230 -17.33 9.78 -20.24
N LYS A 231 -16.34 9.51 -21.10
CA LYS A 231 -15.71 8.18 -21.18
C LYS A 231 -14.97 7.81 -19.89
N LYS A 232 -14.23 8.76 -19.31
CA LYS A 232 -13.53 8.54 -18.04
C LYS A 232 -14.52 8.47 -16.88
N PHE A 233 -15.56 9.31 -16.89
CA PHE A 233 -16.64 9.23 -15.93
C PHE A 233 -17.25 7.81 -15.90
N LEU A 234 -17.66 7.26 -17.05
CA LEU A 234 -18.26 5.93 -17.10
C LEU A 234 -17.32 4.84 -16.58
N LEU A 235 -16.05 4.88 -16.98
CA LEU A 235 -15.04 3.92 -16.51
C LEU A 235 -14.88 3.95 -14.98
N TYR A 236 -14.75 5.14 -14.40
CA TYR A 236 -14.56 5.30 -12.96
C TYR A 236 -15.85 5.07 -12.17
N TYR A 237 -17.01 5.35 -12.77
CA TYR A 237 -18.31 5.03 -12.22
C TYR A 237 -18.52 3.51 -12.10
N GLU A 238 -18.22 2.74 -13.15
CA GLU A 238 -18.26 1.28 -13.11
C GLU A 238 -17.30 0.71 -12.06
N LYS A 239 -16.07 1.24 -11.99
CA LYS A 239 -15.09 0.85 -10.97
C LYS A 239 -15.57 1.16 -9.55
N ALA A 240 -16.26 2.28 -9.36
CA ALA A 240 -16.85 2.63 -8.07
C ALA A 240 -17.90 1.60 -7.66
N LEU A 241 -18.82 1.22 -8.56
CA LEU A 241 -19.83 0.20 -8.28
C LEU A 241 -19.22 -1.18 -8.01
N ALA A 242 -18.10 -1.50 -8.64
CA ALA A 242 -17.37 -2.75 -8.42
C ALA A 242 -16.61 -2.80 -7.08
N LEU A 243 -16.09 -1.66 -6.61
CA LEU A 243 -15.17 -1.59 -5.47
C LEU A 243 -15.83 -1.18 -4.16
N LEU A 244 -16.85 -0.33 -4.21
CA LEU A 244 -17.55 0.17 -3.04
C LEU A 244 -18.38 -0.92 -2.37
N ASN A 245 -18.64 -0.77 -1.07
CA ASN A 245 -19.56 -1.69 -0.41
C ASN A 245 -20.99 -1.53 -0.97
N LYS A 246 -21.87 -2.52 -0.74
CA LYS A 246 -23.22 -2.51 -1.35
C LYS A 246 -24.05 -1.26 -1.02
N GLU A 247 -23.90 -0.73 0.19
CA GLU A 247 -24.66 0.44 0.62
C GLU A 247 -24.11 1.73 -0.02
N GLU A 248 -22.79 1.90 0.01
CA GLU A 248 -22.08 2.99 -0.63
C GLU A 248 -22.32 3.01 -2.15
N ALA A 249 -22.27 1.86 -2.81
CA ALA A 249 -22.53 1.74 -4.24
C ALA A 249 -23.95 2.20 -4.59
N ARG A 250 -24.96 1.82 -3.79
CA ARG A 250 -26.34 2.25 -3.98
C ARG A 250 -26.51 3.77 -3.78
N ILE A 251 -25.88 4.33 -2.75
CA ILE A 251 -25.90 5.79 -2.50
C ILE A 251 -25.21 6.52 -3.66
N PHE A 252 -24.09 5.99 -4.12
CA PHE A 252 -23.32 6.52 -5.23
C PHE A 252 -24.14 6.55 -6.52
N GLU A 253 -24.76 5.43 -6.90
CA GLU A 253 -25.65 5.32 -8.06
C GLU A 253 -26.78 6.35 -7.99
N ASN A 254 -27.51 6.42 -6.87
CA ASN A 254 -28.60 7.36 -6.67
C ASN A 254 -28.16 8.83 -6.82
N SER A 255 -26.94 9.17 -6.38
CA SER A 255 -26.43 10.54 -6.45
C SER A 255 -26.29 11.04 -7.90
N TYR A 256 -25.92 10.16 -8.83
CA TYR A 256 -25.77 10.48 -10.25
C TYR A 256 -27.08 10.35 -11.03
N GLU A 257 -27.99 9.45 -10.62
CA GLU A 257 -29.35 9.41 -11.18
C GLU A 257 -30.16 10.67 -10.85
N ALA A 258 -30.01 11.18 -9.62
CA ALA A 258 -30.66 12.43 -9.22
C ALA A 258 -30.12 13.63 -10.03
N LYS A 259 -28.81 13.68 -10.27
CA LYS A 259 -28.19 14.71 -11.13
C LYS A 259 -28.73 14.67 -12.56
N LYS A 260 -28.94 13.46 -13.14
CA LYS A 260 -29.54 13.29 -14.48
C LYS A 260 -30.99 13.77 -14.60
N LYS A 261 -31.72 13.92 -13.48
CA LYS A 261 -33.10 14.45 -13.46
C LYS A 261 -33.16 15.97 -13.26
N LEU A 262 -32.04 16.59 -12.88
CA LEU A 262 -31.94 18.02 -12.61
C LEU A 262 -31.38 18.82 -13.80
N ASP A 263 -30.70 18.14 -14.73
CA ASP A 263 -30.31 18.64 -16.06
C ASP A 263 -31.39 18.35 -17.12
#